data_AF-A0A3D4DSF5-F1
#
_entry.id   AF-A0A3D4DSF5-F1
#
_cell.length_a   1.000
_cell.length_b   1.000
_cell.length_c   1.000
_cell.angle_alpha   90.00
_cell.angle_beta   90.00
_cell.angle_gamma   90.00
#
_symmetry.space_group_name_H-M   'P 1'
#
loop_
_entity.id
_entity.type
_entity.pdbx_description
1 polymer ?
#
loop_
_entity_poly.entity_id
_entity_poly.type
_entity_poly.pdbx_seq_one_letter_code
_entity_poly.pdbx_strand_id
1 'polypeptide(L)'
;IRKFDKEALTVSASKRAEPRVPFGQLVERGMLRPGEVLTSPRGQIAKVRADGTLIAGSEKGSIHQVGAALERAPSCNGWTYWHFKRDG
;
A
#
# COMPACT_ATOMS: atom_id res chain seq x y z
N ILE A 1 -22.32 28.39 -34.17
CA ILE A 1 -22.01 27.37 -33.13
C ILE A 1 -20.86 26.52 -33.67
N ARG A 2 -19.66 26.60 -33.06
CA ARG A 2 -18.49 25.80 -33.47
C ARG A 2 -18.73 24.35 -33.04
N LYS A 3 -18.70 23.40 -33.98
CA LYS A 3 -18.74 21.97 -33.66
C LYS A 3 -17.40 21.57 -33.04
N PHE A 4 -17.45 20.96 -31.86
CA PHE A 4 -16.26 20.40 -31.23
C PHE A 4 -15.77 19.19 -32.00
N ASP A 5 -14.45 19.02 -32.03
CA ASP A 5 -13.80 17.84 -32.59
C ASP A 5 -14.21 16.60 -31.78
N LYS A 6 -14.64 15.53 -32.45
CA LYS A 6 -15.17 14.33 -31.79
C LYS A 6 -14.09 13.63 -30.97
N GLU A 7 -12.84 13.74 -31.39
CA GLU A 7 -11.70 13.15 -30.70
C GLU A 7 -11.41 13.85 -29.36
N ALA A 8 -11.63 15.16 -29.28
CA ALA A 8 -11.51 15.94 -28.04
C ALA A 8 -12.60 15.59 -27.01
N LEU A 9 -13.68 14.91 -27.41
CA LEU A 9 -14.74 14.41 -26.54
C LEU A 9 -14.49 12.97 -26.06
N THR A 10 -13.43 12.31 -26.56
CA THR A 10 -13.09 10.94 -26.17
C THR A 10 -12.39 10.95 -24.83
N VAL A 11 -13.09 10.52 -23.78
CA VAL A 11 -12.51 10.36 -22.45
C VAL A 11 -11.95 8.95 -22.33
N SER A 12 -10.64 8.81 -22.10
CA SER A 12 -10.05 7.52 -21.76
C SER A 12 -10.58 7.06 -20.40
N ALA A 13 -10.89 5.76 -20.28
CA ALA A 13 -11.29 5.19 -18.99
C ALA A 13 -10.18 5.46 -17.97
N SER A 14 -10.49 6.22 -16.92
CA SER A 14 -9.46 6.65 -15.97
C SER A 14 -8.94 5.43 -15.20
N LYS A 15 -7.61 5.35 -14.98
CA LYS A 15 -6.96 4.35 -14.11
C LYS A 15 -7.58 4.24 -12.71
N ARG A 16 -8.34 5.25 -12.28
CA ARG A 16 -9.04 5.29 -10.99
C ARG A 16 -10.22 4.31 -10.92
N ALA A 17 -10.78 3.92 -12.06
CA ALA A 17 -11.91 3.00 -12.15
C ALA A 17 -11.49 1.52 -12.03
N GLU A 18 -10.20 1.22 -12.10
CA GLU A 18 -9.71 -0.16 -11.97
C GLU A 18 -9.88 -0.67 -10.52
N PRO A 19 -10.26 -1.94 -10.33
CA PRO A 19 -10.32 -2.56 -9.01
C PRO A 19 -8.99 -2.43 -8.27
N ARG A 20 -9.02 -1.89 -7.05
CA ARG A 20 -7.83 -1.74 -6.20
C ARG A 20 -7.62 -2.99 -5.36
N VAL A 21 -6.36 -3.35 -5.14
CA VAL A 21 -5.97 -4.42 -4.21
C VAL A 21 -5.61 -3.80 -2.85
N PRO A 22 -6.42 -3.98 -1.80
CA PRO A 22 -6.04 -3.56 -0.45
C PRO A 22 -4.98 -4.49 0.13
N PHE A 23 -4.10 -3.98 0.99
CA PHE A 23 -3.04 -4.79 1.59
C PHE A 23 -3.56 -5.99 2.39
N GLY A 24 -4.70 -5.84 3.09
CA GLY A 24 -5.34 -6.93 3.83
C GLY A 24 -5.67 -8.15 2.96
N GLN A 25 -5.92 -7.96 1.67
CA GLN A 25 -6.19 -9.06 0.74
C GLN A 25 -4.97 -10.00 0.57
N LEU A 26 -3.74 -9.50 0.77
CA LEU A 26 -2.54 -10.36 0.80
C LEU A 26 -2.55 -11.28 2.02
N VAL A 27 -3.05 -10.78 3.16
CA VAL A 27 -3.15 -11.55 4.41
C VAL A 27 -4.28 -12.57 4.31
N GLU A 28 -5.45 -12.15 3.83
CA GLU A 28 -6.61 -13.03 3.62
C GLU A 28 -6.31 -14.18 2.66
N ARG A 29 -5.51 -13.93 1.62
CA ARG A 29 -5.08 -14.96 0.66
C ARG A 29 -3.86 -15.77 1.11
N GLY A 30 -3.36 -15.55 2.32
CA GLY A 30 -2.19 -16.26 2.87
C GLY A 30 -0.88 -15.97 2.16
N MET A 31 -0.81 -14.89 1.37
CA MET A 31 0.42 -14.44 0.71
C MET A 31 1.40 -13.81 1.71
N LEU A 32 0.86 -13.21 2.77
CA LEU A 32 1.55 -12.80 3.99
C LEU A 32 0.80 -13.40 5.18
N ARG A 33 1.52 -13.80 6.23
CA ARG A 33 0.91 -14.34 7.44
C ARG A 33 0.86 -13.29 8.56
N PRO A 34 -0.18 -13.31 9.42
CA PRO A 34 -0.15 -12.54 10.66
C PRO A 34 1.09 -12.90 11.48
N GLY A 35 1.78 -11.89 12.01
CA GLY A 35 3.05 -12.06 12.71
C GLY A 35 4.29 -11.94 11.83
N GLU A 36 4.14 -11.98 10.50
CA GLU A 36 5.25 -11.81 9.57
C GLU A 36 5.84 -10.40 9.68
N VAL A 37 7.16 -10.33 9.50
CA VAL A 37 7.94 -9.11 9.72
C VAL A 37 8.25 -8.46 8.37
N LEU A 38 7.86 -7.20 8.26
CA LEU A 38 8.23 -6.33 7.15
C LEU A 38 9.41 -5.44 7.55
N THR A 39 10.28 -5.15 6.60
CA THR A 39 11.45 -4.28 6.76
C THR A 39 11.43 -3.13 5.76
N SER A 40 11.97 -1.99 6.15
CA SER A 40 12.19 -0.86 5.24
C SER A 40 13.65 -0.78 4.77
N PRO A 41 13.95 -0.01 3.71
CA PRO A 41 15.33 0.21 3.26
C PRO A 41 16.25 0.82 4.33
N ARG A 42 15.68 1.56 5.29
CA ARG A 42 16.41 2.18 6.42
C ARG A 42 16.38 1.34 7.69
N GLY A 43 15.95 0.08 7.62
CA GLY A 43 15.97 -0.86 8.73
C GLY A 43 14.81 -0.70 9.73
N GLN A 44 13.76 0.04 9.39
CA GLN A 44 12.52 0.04 10.19
C GLN A 44 11.85 -1.33 10.09
N ILE A 45 11.23 -1.77 11.18
CA ILE A 45 10.61 -3.09 11.29
C ILE A 45 9.16 -2.93 11.71
N ALA A 46 8.24 -3.64 11.03
CA ALA A 46 6.84 -3.70 11.40
C ALA A 46 6.30 -5.14 11.30
N LYS A 47 5.34 -5.49 12.15
CA LYS A 47 4.69 -6.80 12.16
C LYS A 47 3.30 -6.72 11.53
N VAL A 48 2.98 -7.67 10.66
CA VAL A 48 1.66 -7.79 10.02
C VAL A 48 0.63 -8.29 11.04
N ARG A 49 -0.53 -7.64 11.10
CA ARG A 49 -1.69 -8.07 11.91
C ARG A 49 -2.71 -8.80 11.04
N ALA A 50 -3.59 -9.58 11.68
CA ALA A 50 -4.61 -10.39 11.00
C ALA A 50 -5.63 -9.57 10.20
N ASP A 51 -5.82 -8.30 10.55
CA ASP A 51 -6.72 -7.37 9.85
C ASP A 51 -6.03 -6.59 8.71
N GLY A 52 -4.80 -6.96 8.33
CA GLY A 52 -4.04 -6.27 7.29
C GLY A 52 -3.43 -4.93 7.71
N THR A 53 -3.46 -4.59 9.01
CA THR A 53 -2.69 -3.46 9.55
C THR A 53 -1.27 -3.85 9.93
N LEU A 54 -0.41 -2.86 10.12
CA LEU A 54 0.93 -3.06 10.67
C LEU A 54 1.00 -2.52 12.10
N ILE A 55 1.93 -3.08 12.88
CA ILE A 55 2.35 -2.54 14.18
C ILE A 55 3.88 -2.44 14.25
N ALA A 56 4.39 -1.29 14.68
CA ALA A 56 5.82 -1.00 14.87
C ALA A 56 6.02 -0.14 16.12
N GLY A 57 6.46 -0.74 17.23
CA GLY A 57 6.52 -0.06 18.52
C GLY A 57 5.12 0.40 18.96
N SER A 58 4.95 1.71 19.16
CA SER A 58 3.65 2.34 19.46
C SER A 58 2.79 2.60 18.23
N GLU A 59 3.35 2.57 17.03
CA GLU A 59 2.65 2.94 15.80
C GLU A 59 1.81 1.76 15.29
N LYS A 60 0.52 2.01 15.04
CA LYS A 60 -0.42 1.03 14.48
C LYS A 60 -1.29 1.68 13.42
N GLY A 61 -1.41 1.04 12.25
CA GLY A 61 -2.25 1.56 11.18
C GLY A 61 -2.05 0.85 9.86
N SER A 62 -2.52 1.46 8.77
CA SER A 62 -2.24 0.97 7.42
C SER A 62 -0.74 0.98 7.12
N ILE A 63 -0.33 0.23 6.08
CA ILE A 63 1.06 0.20 5.59
C ILE A 63 1.62 1.60 5.29
N HIS A 64 0.76 2.52 4.88
CA HIS A 64 1.10 3.90 4.57
C HIS A 64 1.29 4.75 5.83
N GLN A 65 0.34 4.66 6.77
CA GLN A 65 0.39 5.45 8.01
C GLN A 65 1.59 5.07 8.88
N VAL A 66 1.84 3.77 9.05
CA VAL A 66 2.98 3.31 9.86
C VAL A 66 4.30 3.70 9.20
N GLY A 67 4.43 3.54 7.87
CA GLY A 67 5.63 3.98 7.16
C GLY A 67 5.86 5.49 7.26
N ALA A 68 4.80 6.30 7.14
CA ALA A 68 4.89 7.76 7.29
C ALA A 68 5.29 8.18 8.72
N ALA A 69 4.70 7.55 9.74
CA ALA A 69 5.00 7.83 11.14
C ALA A 69 6.45 7.53 11.50
N LEU A 70 6.97 6.36 11.11
CA LEU A 70 8.35 5.96 11.39
C LEU A 70 9.37 6.85 10.69
N GLU A 71 9.04 7.34 9.50
CA GLU A 71 9.91 8.23 8.73
C GLU A 71 9.71 9.71 9.03
N ARG A 72 8.81 10.05 9.95
CA ARG A 72 8.41 11.44 10.27
C ARG A 72 8.08 12.23 9.00
N ALA A 73 7.40 11.58 8.06
CA ALA A 73 7.02 12.13 6.77
C ALA A 73 5.51 12.38 6.70
N PRO A 74 5.04 13.35 5.90
CA PRO A 74 3.60 13.60 5.75
C PRO A 74 2.87 12.46 5.04
N SER A 75 3.57 11.63 4.27
CA SER A 75 3.00 10.48 3.57
C SER A 75 4.07 9.43 3.27
N CYS A 76 3.63 8.21 2.96
CA CYS A 76 4.49 7.10 2.55
C CYS A 76 3.73 6.18 1.58
N ASN A 77 4.38 5.75 0.50
CA ASN A 77 3.86 4.65 -0.31
C ASN A 77 4.29 3.30 0.29
N GLY A 78 3.46 2.74 1.16
CA GLY A 78 3.73 1.50 1.88
C GLY A 78 4.03 0.30 0.97
N TRP A 79 3.46 0.26 -0.24
CA TRP A 79 3.67 -0.84 -1.20
C TRP A 79 5.11 -0.93 -1.70
N THR A 80 5.79 0.20 -1.87
CA THR A 80 7.19 0.26 -2.31
C THR A 80 8.16 0.39 -1.13
N TYR A 81 7.65 0.75 0.04
CA TYR A 81 8.45 1.00 1.23
C TYR A 81 8.74 -0.28 2.01
N TRP A 82 7.73 -1.15 2.17
CA TRP A 82 7.85 -2.38 2.94
C TRP A 82 8.31 -3.55 2.08
N HIS A 83 9.28 -4.29 2.60
CA HIS A 83 9.80 -5.52 2.02
C HIS A 83 9.59 -6.66 3.03
N PHE A 84 9.50 -7.89 2.54
CA PHE A 84 9.51 -9.08 3.38
C PHE A 84 10.48 -10.09 2.77
N LYS A 85 11.13 -10.87 3.62
CA LYS A 85 11.99 -11.95 3.15
C LYS A 85 11.10 -13.15 2.85
N ARG A 86 11.25 -13.71 1.65
CA ARG A 86 10.68 -14.99 1.27
C ARG A 86 11.82 -15.92 0.95
N ASP A 87 11.88 -17.08 1.60
CA ASP A 87 12.83 -18.11 1.22
C ASP A 87 12.39 -18.66 -0.15
N GLY A 88 13.35 -18.70 -1.07
CA GLY A 88 13.24 -19.24 -2.42
C GLY A 88 14.49 -20.03 -2.72
#